data_AF-A0A7T0C1I7-F1
#
_entry.id   AF-A0A7T0C1I7-F1
#
_cell.length_a   1.000
_cell.length_b   1.000
_cell.length_c   1.000
_cell.angle_alpha   90.00
_cell.angle_beta   90.00
_cell.angle_gamma   90.00
#
_symmetry.space_group_name_H-M   'P 1'
#
loop_
_entity.id
_entity.type
_entity.pdbx_description
1 polymer ?
#
loop_
_entity_poly.entity_id
_entity_poly.type
_entity_poly.pdbx_seq_one_letter_code
_entity_poly.pdbx_strand_id
1 'polypeptide(L)'
;MNRLEIETRIRERVPILSNSNEWKKTEKLRKEFVRDYPIKKLMSLQLDQYVIGMGKENRSFCYRLERQLDSLGRILGATAGKFGIYFGRTKADSQQKYRFAKRWGSNEHDVFEAVKSEIINLLESAERDDFEMIRANQISPNFKGKLLFIYYPEKFAPIYSKDHLQHFLAHLNISGKFESPPEMQRALMDYRKTWPKLLAEHPCLFMRFLYDEFNPEIEGSTLDSDSPKTLPILDKALQGSEFIDEFPEGKNSSKEMAKKPPRDYEKHLSNLKSIGTPGEKIVLELEKKRLSAGGRKDLVKKIIYTADIDDRAGYDILSYETDGAKRYIEVKATTGKNLGRGFYISANEFEKSKSLGNYYIYFVFSTITSKPKVFCLKNPTLDKGNFKMEAINYHVTFNTGN
;
A
#
# COMPACT_ATOMS: atom_id res chain seq x y z
N MET A 1 0.81 -5.29 -7.47
CA MET A 1 0.28 -5.33 -8.85
C MET A 1 1.01 -4.36 -9.75
N ASN A 2 1.16 -4.73 -11.01
CA ASN A 2 1.62 -3.84 -12.08
C ASN A 2 0.49 -2.88 -12.53
N ARG A 3 0.81 -1.97 -13.45
CA ARG A 3 -0.13 -0.92 -13.86
C ARG A 3 -1.31 -1.52 -14.65
N LEU A 4 -1.06 -2.49 -15.53
CA LEU A 4 -2.07 -3.13 -16.37
C LEU A 4 -3.11 -3.92 -15.53
N GLU A 5 -2.64 -4.64 -14.51
CA GLU A 5 -3.50 -5.34 -13.56
C GLU A 5 -4.44 -4.37 -12.83
N ILE A 6 -3.90 -3.27 -12.31
CA ILE A 6 -4.70 -2.23 -11.64
C ILE A 6 -5.69 -1.60 -12.63
N GLU A 7 -5.30 -1.32 -13.87
CA GLU A 7 -6.21 -0.79 -14.88
C GLU A 7 -7.41 -1.73 -15.11
N THR A 8 -7.14 -3.03 -15.15
CA THR A 8 -8.17 -4.07 -15.32
C THR A 8 -9.12 -4.08 -14.13
N ARG A 9 -8.60 -4.10 -12.90
CA ARG A 9 -9.42 -4.01 -11.67
C ARG A 9 -10.26 -2.74 -11.63
N ILE A 10 -9.67 -1.59 -11.97
CA ILE A 10 -10.38 -0.30 -12.05
C ILE A 10 -11.52 -0.38 -13.06
N ARG A 11 -11.26 -0.95 -14.25
CA ARG A 11 -12.24 -1.06 -15.33
C ARG A 11 -13.46 -1.91 -14.93
N GLU A 12 -13.23 -2.99 -14.19
CA GLU A 12 -14.27 -3.92 -13.75
C GLU A 12 -15.04 -3.41 -12.52
N ARG A 13 -14.33 -2.90 -11.52
CA ARG A 13 -14.91 -2.62 -10.19
C ARG A 13 -15.49 -1.22 -10.06
N VAL A 14 -14.87 -0.21 -10.66
CA VAL A 14 -15.34 1.19 -10.50
C VAL A 14 -16.79 1.38 -10.92
N PRO A 15 -17.26 0.87 -12.08
CA PRO A 15 -18.68 1.01 -12.46
C PRO A 15 -19.64 0.41 -11.43
N ILE A 16 -19.29 -0.73 -10.83
CA ILE A 16 -20.09 -1.42 -9.82
C ILE A 16 -20.17 -0.56 -8.54
N LEU A 17 -19.04 -0.04 -8.07
CA LEU A 17 -18.96 0.77 -6.86
C LEU A 17 -19.62 2.15 -7.01
N SER A 18 -19.54 2.72 -8.22
CA SER A 18 -20.08 4.06 -8.54
C SER A 18 -21.60 4.09 -8.57
N ASN A 19 -22.24 2.97 -8.93
CA ASN A 19 -23.69 2.84 -8.99
C ASN A 19 -24.37 2.94 -7.62
N SER A 20 -23.61 2.86 -6.52
CA SER A 20 -24.17 3.13 -5.19
C SER A 20 -24.40 4.63 -4.99
N ASN A 21 -25.66 5.08 -4.90
CA ASN A 21 -26.00 6.47 -4.57
C ASN A 21 -25.58 6.89 -3.13
N GLU A 22 -25.00 5.97 -2.35
CA GLU A 22 -24.57 6.20 -0.98
C GLU A 22 -23.55 7.33 -0.85
N TRP A 23 -22.58 7.43 -1.77
CA TRP A 23 -21.52 8.45 -1.66
C TRP A 23 -22.08 9.86 -1.82
N LYS A 24 -23.16 10.06 -2.60
CA LYS A 24 -23.83 11.37 -2.77
C LYS A 24 -24.43 11.85 -1.45
N LYS A 25 -25.09 10.94 -0.71
CA LYS A 25 -25.64 11.23 0.62
C LYS A 25 -24.52 11.62 1.58
N THR A 26 -23.43 10.87 1.55
CA THR A 26 -22.29 11.12 2.44
C THR A 26 -21.58 12.43 2.10
N GLU A 27 -21.40 12.75 0.82
CA GLU A 27 -20.78 14.00 0.40
C GLU A 27 -21.65 15.22 0.75
N LYS A 28 -22.98 15.07 0.67
CA LYS A 28 -23.90 16.09 1.19
C LYS A 28 -23.66 16.38 2.67
N LEU A 29 -23.52 15.33 3.50
CA LEU A 29 -23.22 15.49 4.93
C LEU A 29 -21.86 16.18 5.18
N ARG A 30 -20.83 15.88 4.37
CA ARG A 30 -19.53 16.56 4.44
C ARG A 30 -19.67 18.05 4.14
N LYS A 31 -20.34 18.40 3.04
CA LYS A 31 -20.56 19.79 2.65
C LYS A 31 -21.35 20.56 3.71
N GLU A 32 -22.38 19.95 4.27
CA GLU A 32 -23.13 20.53 5.41
C GLU A 32 -22.22 20.76 6.62
N PHE A 33 -21.35 19.79 6.95
CA PHE A 33 -20.40 19.96 8.05
C PHE A 33 -19.45 21.13 7.83
N VAL A 34 -18.82 21.23 6.66
CA VAL A 34 -17.88 22.32 6.33
C VAL A 34 -18.58 23.68 6.28
N ARG A 35 -19.84 23.72 5.83
CA ARG A 35 -20.67 24.93 5.84
C ARG A 35 -20.99 25.39 7.26
N ASP A 36 -21.28 24.46 8.16
CA ASP A 36 -21.64 24.78 9.55
C ASP A 36 -20.39 25.13 10.37
N TYR A 37 -19.23 24.54 10.03
CA TYR A 37 -17.94 24.76 10.69
C TYR A 37 -16.83 25.21 9.71
N PRO A 38 -16.96 26.34 9.01
CA PRO A 38 -15.87 26.86 8.19
C PRO A 38 -14.69 27.25 9.09
N ILE A 39 -13.45 27.16 8.57
CA ILE A 39 -12.22 27.39 9.35
C ILE A 39 -12.29 28.70 10.16
N LYS A 40 -12.76 29.79 9.53
CA LYS A 40 -12.92 31.11 10.18
C LYS A 40 -13.88 31.11 11.38
N LYS A 41 -14.92 30.27 11.38
CA LYS A 41 -15.88 30.14 12.50
C LYS A 41 -15.38 29.22 13.61
N LEU A 42 -14.33 28.42 13.37
CA LEU A 42 -13.77 27.57 14.42
C LEU A 42 -13.22 28.42 15.57
N MET A 43 -12.70 29.63 15.32
CA MET A 43 -12.19 30.53 16.36
C MET A 43 -13.25 30.89 17.43
N SER A 44 -14.51 31.04 17.02
CA SER A 44 -15.62 31.40 17.92
C SER A 44 -16.39 30.20 18.47
N LEU A 45 -15.98 28.98 18.13
CA LEU A 45 -16.67 27.76 18.57
C LEU A 45 -16.61 27.66 20.10
N GLN A 46 -17.75 27.36 20.73
CA GLN A 46 -17.83 27.17 22.18
C GLN A 46 -17.56 25.71 22.57
N LEU A 47 -17.11 25.48 23.80
CA LEU A 47 -16.73 24.15 24.29
C LEU A 47 -17.85 23.11 24.10
N ASP A 48 -19.09 23.45 24.44
CA ASP A 48 -20.26 22.57 24.32
C ASP A 48 -20.67 22.25 22.89
N GLN A 49 -20.29 23.13 21.95
CA GLN A 49 -20.48 22.93 20.53
C GLN A 49 -19.35 22.08 19.93
N TYR A 50 -18.27 21.87 20.67
CA TYR A 50 -17.11 21.08 20.24
C TYR A 50 -17.17 19.63 20.69
N VAL A 51 -17.36 19.39 21.99
CA VAL A 51 -17.08 18.09 22.64
C VAL A 51 -18.02 16.97 22.24
N ILE A 52 -17.51 15.74 22.21
CA ILE A 52 -18.36 14.54 22.17
C ILE A 52 -18.92 14.20 23.57
N GLY A 53 -20.06 13.51 23.62
CA GLY A 53 -20.62 12.95 24.85
C GLY A 53 -21.80 13.72 25.47
N MET A 54 -22.23 14.82 24.82
CA MET A 54 -23.40 15.62 25.19
C MET A 54 -24.73 15.08 24.62
N GLY A 55 -24.73 13.86 24.07
CA GLY A 55 -25.89 13.28 23.38
C GLY A 55 -25.99 13.64 21.89
N LYS A 56 -26.85 12.92 21.17
CA LYS A 56 -27.03 13.06 19.71
C LYS A 56 -27.63 14.39 19.30
N GLU A 57 -28.53 14.92 20.12
CA GLU A 57 -29.27 16.16 19.85
C GLU A 57 -28.38 17.41 19.86
N ASN A 58 -27.27 17.38 20.63
CA ASN A 58 -26.32 18.48 20.68
C ASN A 58 -25.62 18.73 19.32
N ARG A 59 -25.46 17.68 18.49
CA ARG A 59 -24.83 17.77 17.16
C ARG A 59 -23.49 18.53 17.15
N SER A 60 -22.70 18.42 18.22
CA SER A 60 -21.36 19.03 18.33
C SER A 60 -20.43 18.64 17.19
N PHE A 61 -19.40 19.44 17.00
CA PHE A 61 -18.30 19.23 16.06
C PHE A 61 -17.76 17.79 16.11
N CYS A 62 -17.31 17.32 17.29
CA CYS A 62 -16.74 15.98 17.44
C CYS A 62 -17.79 14.87 17.24
N TYR A 63 -19.03 15.09 17.71
CA TYR A 63 -20.11 14.12 17.50
C TYR A 63 -20.40 13.93 16.00
N ARG A 64 -20.53 15.02 15.24
CA ARG A 64 -20.81 14.95 13.81
C ARG A 64 -19.67 14.29 13.04
N LEU A 65 -18.42 14.62 13.36
CA LEU A 65 -17.25 13.98 12.75
C LEU A 65 -17.20 12.47 13.04
N GLU A 66 -17.45 12.05 14.27
CA GLU A 66 -17.39 10.63 14.61
C GLU A 66 -18.60 9.85 14.08
N ARG A 67 -19.82 10.37 14.27
CA ARG A 67 -21.06 9.60 14.08
C ARG A 67 -21.79 9.91 12.78
N GLN A 68 -21.96 11.19 12.43
CA GLN A 68 -22.69 11.55 11.20
C GLN A 68 -21.86 11.29 9.95
N LEU A 69 -20.54 11.44 10.06
CA LEU A 69 -19.58 11.26 8.97
C LEU A 69 -18.85 9.91 9.03
N ASP A 70 -19.45 8.87 9.65
CA ASP A 70 -18.84 7.53 9.80
C ASP A 70 -18.54 6.88 8.44
N SER A 71 -19.40 7.11 7.44
CA SER A 71 -19.21 6.59 6.07
C SER A 71 -18.06 7.25 5.30
N LEU A 72 -17.48 8.34 5.82
CA LEU A 72 -16.25 8.98 5.31
C LEU A 72 -15.01 8.47 6.04
N GLY A 73 -14.98 7.17 6.30
CA GLY A 73 -13.95 6.54 7.12
C GLY A 73 -14.31 6.61 8.61
N ARG A 74 -14.35 5.43 9.22
CA ARG A 74 -14.66 5.25 10.64
C ARG A 74 -13.49 5.66 11.51
N ILE A 75 -13.77 6.38 12.60
CA ILE A 75 -12.81 6.67 13.68
C ILE A 75 -13.33 6.23 15.06
N LEU A 76 -14.38 5.39 15.08
CA LEU A 76 -14.87 4.70 16.27
C LEU A 76 -13.85 3.67 16.78
N GLY A 77 -13.99 3.24 18.03
CA GLY A 77 -13.12 2.24 18.67
C GLY A 77 -11.96 2.84 19.47
N ALA A 78 -11.45 4.01 19.08
CA ALA A 78 -10.51 4.78 19.90
C ALA A 78 -11.24 5.60 20.99
N THR A 79 -10.60 5.82 22.13
CA THR A 79 -11.18 6.58 23.25
C THR A 79 -11.49 8.03 22.85
N ALA A 80 -12.47 8.65 23.52
CA ALA A 80 -12.84 10.05 23.28
C ALA A 80 -11.69 11.05 23.51
N GLY A 81 -10.65 10.65 24.27
CA GLY A 81 -9.44 11.46 24.48
C GLY A 81 -8.69 11.83 23.19
N LYS A 82 -8.95 11.14 22.07
CA LYS A 82 -8.43 11.50 20.74
C LYS A 82 -8.81 12.93 20.28
N PHE A 83 -9.91 13.47 20.81
CA PHE A 83 -10.37 14.84 20.54
C PHE A 83 -9.73 15.90 21.43
N GLY A 84 -8.77 15.52 22.29
CA GLY A 84 -8.10 16.44 23.24
C GLY A 84 -8.93 16.70 24.49
N ILE A 85 -10.16 17.19 24.33
CA ILE A 85 -11.16 17.40 25.39
C ILE A 85 -12.51 16.78 24.99
N TYR A 86 -13.19 16.16 25.95
CA TYR A 86 -14.48 15.50 25.75
C TYR A 86 -15.34 15.54 27.01
N PHE A 87 -16.66 15.38 26.87
CA PHE A 87 -17.57 15.27 28.00
C PHE A 87 -17.91 13.79 28.24
N GLY A 88 -17.71 13.30 29.46
CA GLY A 88 -17.92 11.87 29.70
C GLY A 88 -17.55 11.39 31.10
N ARG A 89 -17.62 10.06 31.25
CA ARG A 89 -17.18 9.30 32.43
C ARG A 89 -16.03 8.35 32.08
N THR A 90 -15.35 7.84 33.08
CA THR A 90 -14.32 6.80 32.94
C THR A 90 -14.65 5.62 33.86
N LYS A 91 -13.90 4.51 33.73
CA LYS A 91 -14.03 3.39 34.67
C LYS A 91 -13.69 3.77 36.11
N ALA A 92 -12.74 4.69 36.30
CA ALA A 92 -12.28 5.13 37.61
C ALA A 92 -13.12 6.27 38.21
N ASP A 93 -13.89 6.97 37.38
CA ASP A 93 -14.68 8.13 37.79
C ASP A 93 -15.97 8.18 36.97
N SER A 94 -17.07 7.85 37.62
CA SER A 94 -18.41 7.72 37.03
C SER A 94 -19.10 9.07 36.78
N GLN A 95 -18.55 10.17 37.30
CA GLN A 95 -19.14 11.49 37.10
C GLN A 95 -19.06 11.90 35.63
N GLN A 96 -20.15 12.48 35.13
CA GLN A 96 -20.18 13.07 33.80
C GLN A 96 -19.65 14.50 33.88
N LYS A 97 -18.48 14.75 33.29
CA LYS A 97 -17.82 16.06 33.26
C LYS A 97 -16.87 16.19 32.07
N TYR A 98 -16.33 17.38 31.83
CA TYR A 98 -15.27 17.53 30.84
C TYR A 98 -13.98 16.85 31.31
N ARG A 99 -13.29 16.25 30.36
CA ARG A 99 -12.09 15.45 30.57
C ARG A 99 -11.09 15.74 29.47
N PHE A 100 -9.83 15.83 29.85
CA PHE A 100 -8.72 16.11 28.96
C PHE A 100 -7.42 15.54 29.53
N ALA A 101 -6.43 15.35 28.66
CA ALA A 101 -5.09 14.95 29.08
C ALA A 101 -4.28 16.17 29.51
N LYS A 102 -3.50 16.05 30.60
CA LYS A 102 -2.67 17.14 31.18
C LYS A 102 -1.71 17.79 30.17
N ARG A 103 -1.31 17.07 29.12
CA ARG A 103 -0.45 17.62 28.05
C ARG A 103 -1.05 18.83 27.34
N TRP A 104 -2.38 18.98 27.38
CA TRP A 104 -3.08 20.08 26.73
C TRP A 104 -3.25 21.32 27.62
N GLY A 105 -3.02 21.20 28.93
CA GLY A 105 -3.23 22.28 29.89
C GLY A 105 -3.79 21.81 31.22
N SER A 106 -4.18 22.77 32.05
CA SER A 106 -4.59 22.56 33.44
C SER A 106 -6.10 22.75 33.71
N ASN A 107 -6.82 23.45 32.82
CA ASN A 107 -8.26 23.70 32.94
C ASN A 107 -8.96 23.57 31.58
N GLU A 108 -10.29 23.45 31.62
CA GLU A 108 -11.13 23.15 30.46
C GLU A 108 -11.05 24.22 29.36
N HIS A 109 -11.02 25.50 29.74
CA HIS A 109 -10.97 26.62 28.82
C HIS A 109 -9.65 26.64 28.04
N ASP A 110 -8.52 26.67 28.75
CA ASP A 110 -7.20 26.78 28.11
C ASP A 110 -6.88 25.57 27.23
N VAL A 111 -7.29 24.38 27.69
CA VAL A 111 -7.19 23.15 26.92
C VAL A 111 -7.99 23.24 25.63
N PHE A 112 -9.22 23.74 25.70
CA PHE A 112 -10.06 23.86 24.52
C PHE A 112 -9.50 24.89 23.54
N GLU A 113 -9.04 26.04 24.02
CA GLU A 113 -8.37 27.05 23.18
C GLU A 113 -7.11 26.50 22.51
N ALA A 114 -6.29 25.71 23.22
CA ALA A 114 -5.12 25.05 22.65
C ALA A 114 -5.49 24.02 21.57
N VAL A 115 -6.47 23.14 21.84
CA VAL A 115 -6.94 22.13 20.87
C VAL A 115 -7.53 22.82 19.64
N LYS A 116 -8.35 23.86 19.83
CA LYS A 116 -8.97 24.65 18.76
C LYS A 116 -7.91 25.33 17.88
N SER A 117 -6.89 25.91 18.50
CA SER A 117 -5.75 26.51 17.80
C SER A 117 -4.97 25.48 16.97
N GLU A 118 -4.73 24.28 17.50
CA GLU A 118 -4.08 23.19 16.75
C GLU A 118 -4.94 22.68 15.60
N ILE A 119 -6.28 22.62 15.73
CA ILE A 119 -7.17 22.25 14.60
C ILE A 119 -7.08 23.29 13.50
N ILE A 120 -7.11 24.58 13.83
CA ILE A 120 -7.04 25.67 12.85
C ILE A 120 -5.67 25.66 12.16
N ASN A 121 -4.59 25.57 12.93
CA ASN A 121 -3.23 25.46 12.40
C ASN A 121 -3.09 24.27 11.45
N LEU A 122 -3.64 23.10 11.79
CA LEU A 122 -3.64 21.92 10.92
C LEU A 122 -4.32 22.20 9.58
N LEU A 123 -5.52 22.79 9.61
CA LEU A 123 -6.32 23.04 8.41
C LEU A 123 -5.69 24.12 7.52
N GLU A 124 -5.14 25.17 8.10
CA GLU A 124 -4.43 26.21 7.34
C GLU A 124 -3.11 25.69 6.75
N SER A 125 -2.37 24.85 7.48
CA SER A 125 -1.16 24.20 6.98
C SER A 125 -1.47 23.27 5.81
N ALA A 126 -2.59 22.56 5.86
CA ALA A 126 -3.09 21.74 4.75
C ALA A 126 -3.54 22.55 3.53
N GLU A 127 -4.05 23.77 3.73
CA GLU A 127 -4.34 24.70 2.64
C GLU A 127 -3.07 25.04 1.85
N ARG A 128 -2.00 25.35 2.60
CA ARG A 128 -0.67 25.73 2.08
C ARG A 128 0.23 24.55 1.67
N ASP A 129 -0.24 23.32 1.84
CA ASP A 129 0.54 22.09 1.64
C ASP A 129 1.85 22.03 2.47
N ASP A 130 1.84 22.62 3.67
CA ASP A 130 2.97 22.66 4.61
C ASP A 130 3.04 21.36 5.45
N PHE A 131 3.71 20.34 4.92
CA PHE A 131 3.81 19.03 5.56
C PHE A 131 4.66 19.00 6.82
N GLU A 132 5.61 19.93 6.98
CA GLU A 132 6.40 20.02 8.21
C GLU A 132 5.51 20.45 9.38
N MET A 133 4.65 21.46 9.17
CA MET A 133 3.67 21.89 10.17
C MET A 133 2.59 20.82 10.41
N ILE A 134 2.09 20.15 9.36
CA ILE A 134 1.13 19.05 9.52
C ILE A 134 1.73 17.90 10.34
N ARG A 135 3.03 17.61 10.16
CA ARG A 135 3.75 16.57 10.90
C ARG A 135 3.90 16.96 12.37
N ALA A 136 4.32 18.20 12.65
CA ALA A 136 4.52 18.72 14.00
C ALA A 136 3.23 18.90 14.83
N ASN A 137 2.08 19.07 14.16
CA ASN A 137 0.79 19.31 14.80
C ASN A 137 0.39 18.23 15.84
N GLN A 138 -0.24 18.64 16.95
CA GLN A 138 -0.46 17.77 18.12
C GLN A 138 -1.78 16.99 18.10
N ILE A 139 -2.64 17.20 17.10
CA ILE A 139 -3.90 16.48 16.95
C ILE A 139 -3.65 14.99 16.76
N SER A 140 -4.46 14.15 17.43
CA SER A 140 -4.31 12.70 17.37
C SER A 140 -4.41 12.17 15.92
N PRO A 141 -3.66 11.11 15.54
CA PRO A 141 -3.50 10.71 14.14
C PRO A 141 -4.82 10.49 13.38
N ASN A 142 -5.77 9.73 13.94
CA ASN A 142 -7.03 9.42 13.25
C ASN A 142 -7.91 10.67 13.11
N PHE A 143 -7.91 11.52 14.13
CA PHE A 143 -8.66 12.77 14.11
C PHE A 143 -8.06 13.76 13.11
N LYS A 144 -6.72 13.88 13.09
CA LYS A 144 -5.93 14.66 12.14
C LYS A 144 -6.26 14.25 10.71
N GLY A 145 -6.13 12.96 10.38
CA GLY A 145 -6.42 12.44 9.05
C GLY A 145 -7.87 12.69 8.61
N LYS A 146 -8.83 12.58 9.54
CA LYS A 146 -10.25 12.84 9.25
C LYS A 146 -10.54 14.31 9.00
N LEU A 147 -10.00 15.22 9.82
CA LEU A 147 -10.11 16.66 9.58
C LEU A 147 -9.57 17.05 8.21
N LEU A 148 -8.37 16.56 7.87
CA LEU A 148 -7.73 16.81 6.58
C LEU A 148 -8.60 16.37 5.40
N PHE A 149 -9.16 15.17 5.43
CA PHE A 149 -10.08 14.70 4.38
C PHE A 149 -11.36 15.54 4.31
N ILE A 150 -11.98 15.84 5.45
CA ILE A 150 -13.28 16.53 5.49
C ILE A 150 -13.18 17.93 4.88
N TYR A 151 -12.10 18.67 5.14
CA TYR A 151 -11.90 20.01 4.56
C TYR A 151 -11.25 19.97 3.18
N TYR A 152 -10.39 18.98 2.89
CA TYR A 152 -9.63 18.88 1.64
C TYR A 152 -9.72 17.48 1.00
N PRO A 153 -10.91 17.07 0.50
CA PRO A 153 -11.17 15.69 0.06
C PRO A 153 -10.37 15.26 -1.18
N GLU A 154 -9.91 16.20 -2.01
CA GLU A 154 -9.03 15.90 -3.16
C GLU A 154 -7.55 15.80 -2.79
N LYS A 155 -7.17 16.23 -1.58
CA LYS A 155 -5.79 16.27 -1.10
C LYS A 155 -5.43 15.07 -0.24
N PHE A 156 -6.36 14.56 0.57
CA PHE A 156 -6.10 13.47 1.52
C PHE A 156 -7.12 12.35 1.34
N ALA A 157 -6.70 11.09 1.47
CA ALA A 157 -7.62 9.96 1.37
C ALA A 157 -8.41 9.76 2.69
N PRO A 158 -9.69 9.31 2.67
CA PRO A 158 -10.48 9.07 3.88
C PRO A 158 -10.11 7.78 4.65
N ILE A 159 -8.81 7.50 4.80
CA ILE A 159 -8.25 6.33 5.47
C ILE A 159 -7.37 6.81 6.61
N TYR A 160 -7.66 6.38 7.83
CA TYR A 160 -7.09 6.97 9.05
C TYR A 160 -6.23 6.00 9.87
N SER A 161 -6.31 4.70 9.59
CA SER A 161 -5.41 3.71 10.16
C SER A 161 -4.06 3.77 9.45
N LYS A 162 -2.98 3.98 10.22
CA LYS A 162 -1.61 3.95 9.69
C LYS A 162 -1.32 2.61 9.01
N ASP A 163 -1.75 1.51 9.62
CA ASP A 163 -1.49 0.16 9.11
C ASP A 163 -2.21 -0.07 7.78
N HIS A 164 -3.44 0.42 7.65
CA HIS A 164 -4.19 0.30 6.39
C HIS A 164 -3.57 1.18 5.30
N LEU A 165 -3.14 2.41 5.64
CA LEU A 165 -2.41 3.27 4.70
C LEU A 165 -1.15 2.57 4.19
N GLN A 166 -0.34 2.00 5.08
CA GLN A 166 0.87 1.25 4.69
C GLN A 166 0.54 0.04 3.82
N HIS A 167 -0.50 -0.71 4.16
CA HIS A 167 -0.99 -1.86 3.41
C HIS A 167 -1.36 -1.48 1.97
N PHE A 168 -2.16 -0.43 1.78
CA PHE A 168 -2.55 0.01 0.44
C PHE A 168 -1.39 0.59 -0.36
N LEU A 169 -0.49 1.37 0.27
CA LEU A 169 0.73 1.85 -0.39
C LEU A 169 1.59 0.68 -0.89
N ALA A 170 1.71 -0.39 -0.11
CA ALA A 170 2.46 -1.58 -0.51
C ALA A 170 1.80 -2.31 -1.69
N HIS A 171 0.49 -2.56 -1.65
CA HIS A 171 -0.24 -3.22 -2.75
C HIS A 171 -0.18 -2.45 -4.07
N LEU A 172 -0.31 -1.13 -3.99
CA LEU A 172 -0.18 -0.23 -5.12
C LEU A 172 1.28 0.03 -5.53
N ASN A 173 2.23 -0.40 -4.70
CA ASN A 173 3.67 -0.20 -4.85
C ASN A 173 4.04 1.28 -5.01
N ILE A 174 3.46 2.11 -4.16
CA ILE A 174 3.79 3.52 -4.08
C ILE A 174 5.04 3.63 -3.19
N SER A 175 6.14 4.04 -3.81
CA SER A 175 7.40 4.36 -3.14
C SER A 175 7.39 5.79 -2.60
N GLY A 176 8.19 6.05 -1.57
CA GLY A 176 8.29 7.35 -0.91
C GLY A 176 8.67 7.26 0.56
N LYS A 177 9.36 8.30 1.02
CA LYS A 177 9.63 8.51 2.45
C LYS A 177 8.39 9.13 3.09
N PHE A 178 7.61 8.28 3.75
CA PHE A 178 6.41 8.70 4.48
C PHE A 178 6.70 8.69 5.98
N GLU A 179 6.79 9.87 6.58
CA GLU A 179 7.06 10.05 8.01
C GLU A 179 5.76 10.11 8.83
N SER A 180 4.63 10.41 8.17
CA SER A 180 3.34 10.62 8.80
C SER A 180 2.15 10.04 8.00
N PRO A 181 1.03 9.67 8.65
CA PRO A 181 -0.18 9.24 7.95
C PRO A 181 -0.73 10.25 6.92
N PRO A 182 -0.71 11.58 7.15
CA PRO A 182 -1.12 12.56 6.14
C PRO A 182 -0.32 12.50 4.83
N GLU A 183 0.98 12.21 4.87
CA GLU A 183 1.80 12.03 3.66
C GLU A 183 1.39 10.76 2.90
N MET A 184 1.04 9.69 3.62
CA MET A 184 0.51 8.47 3.01
C MET A 184 -0.87 8.72 2.37
N GLN A 185 -1.74 9.46 3.06
CA GLN A 185 -3.04 9.90 2.52
C GLN A 185 -2.85 10.72 1.24
N ARG A 186 -1.86 11.63 1.21
CA ARG A 186 -1.51 12.43 0.03
C ARG A 186 -1.03 11.56 -1.12
N ALA A 187 -0.09 10.65 -0.86
CA ALA A 187 0.47 9.76 -1.87
C ALA A 187 -0.59 8.87 -2.53
N LEU A 188 -1.56 8.37 -1.75
CA LEU A 188 -2.72 7.66 -2.29
C LEU A 188 -3.56 8.55 -3.22
N MET A 189 -3.81 9.80 -2.84
CA MET A 189 -4.57 10.73 -3.68
C MET A 189 -3.82 11.14 -4.94
N ASP A 190 -2.50 11.28 -4.87
CA ASP A 190 -1.68 11.57 -6.06
C ASP A 190 -1.64 10.36 -7.00
N TYR A 191 -1.57 9.13 -6.46
CA TYR A 191 -1.74 7.92 -7.25
C TYR A 191 -3.11 7.87 -7.96
N ARG A 192 -4.19 8.19 -7.24
CA ARG A 192 -5.55 8.27 -7.79
C ARG A 192 -5.63 9.21 -8.99
N LYS A 193 -4.97 10.38 -8.94
CA LYS A 193 -4.97 11.36 -10.04
C LYS A 193 -4.36 10.82 -11.33
N THR A 194 -3.51 9.79 -11.26
CA THR A 194 -2.93 9.16 -12.46
C THR A 194 -3.92 8.25 -13.21
N TRP A 195 -5.14 8.09 -12.70
CA TRP A 195 -6.17 7.22 -13.25
C TRP A 195 -7.43 8.03 -13.60
N PRO A 196 -7.68 8.36 -14.89
CA PRO A 196 -8.82 9.18 -15.29
C PRO A 196 -10.18 8.67 -14.79
N LYS A 197 -10.39 7.34 -14.78
CA LYS A 197 -11.63 6.74 -14.25
C LYS A 197 -11.83 6.97 -12.76
N LEU A 198 -10.77 6.86 -11.95
CA LEU A 198 -10.86 7.11 -10.51
C LEU A 198 -10.93 8.61 -10.20
N LEU A 199 -10.30 9.44 -11.02
CA LEU A 199 -10.31 10.90 -10.90
C LEU A 199 -11.70 11.49 -11.19
N ALA A 200 -12.44 10.89 -12.13
CA ALA A 200 -13.81 11.30 -12.46
C ALA A 200 -14.82 11.02 -11.32
N GLU A 201 -14.51 10.06 -10.44
CA GLU A 201 -15.37 9.67 -9.31
C GLU A 201 -15.06 10.45 -8.04
N HIS A 202 -15.98 10.46 -7.07
CA HIS A 202 -15.72 11.08 -5.77
C HIS A 202 -14.54 10.39 -5.03
N PRO A 203 -13.66 11.11 -4.30
CA PRO A 203 -12.52 10.53 -3.58
C PRO A 203 -12.82 9.32 -2.69
N CYS A 204 -14.02 9.26 -2.08
CA CYS A 204 -14.43 8.11 -1.26
C CYS A 204 -14.55 6.81 -2.04
N LEU A 205 -14.84 6.89 -3.35
CA LEU A 205 -14.90 5.70 -4.18
C LEU A 205 -13.53 5.03 -4.26
N PHE A 206 -12.45 5.82 -4.29
CA PHE A 206 -11.11 5.24 -4.30
C PHE A 206 -10.80 4.49 -3.00
N MET A 207 -11.17 5.03 -1.84
CA MET A 207 -11.10 4.26 -0.57
C MET A 207 -11.88 2.96 -0.67
N ARG A 208 -13.13 2.99 -1.16
CA ARG A 208 -13.97 1.79 -1.30
C ARG A 208 -13.32 0.76 -2.22
N PHE A 209 -12.80 1.19 -3.36
CA PHE A 209 -12.04 0.35 -4.28
C PHE A 209 -10.84 -0.32 -3.58
N LEU A 210 -10.08 0.41 -2.79
CA LEU A 210 -8.93 -0.15 -2.06
C LEU A 210 -9.35 -1.21 -1.05
N TYR A 211 -10.41 -0.98 -0.27
CA TYR A 211 -10.91 -2.00 0.67
C TYR A 211 -11.62 -3.16 0.00
N ASP A 212 -12.19 -2.95 -1.19
CA ASP A 212 -12.85 -4.00 -1.97
C ASP A 212 -11.82 -4.97 -2.57
N GLU A 213 -10.72 -4.42 -3.11
CA GLU A 213 -9.67 -5.21 -3.77
C GLU A 213 -8.60 -5.73 -2.81
N PHE A 214 -8.24 -4.96 -1.77
CA PHE A 214 -7.07 -5.20 -0.92
C PHE A 214 -7.45 -5.14 0.56
N ASN A 215 -8.51 -5.83 0.98
CA ASN A 215 -9.01 -5.72 2.34
C ASN A 215 -7.99 -6.27 3.37
N PRO A 216 -7.39 -5.44 4.25
CA PRO A 216 -6.40 -5.91 5.22
C PRO A 216 -7.01 -6.85 6.28
N GLU A 217 -8.32 -6.77 6.54
CA GLU A 217 -8.99 -7.61 7.53
C GLU A 217 -9.23 -9.04 7.03
N ILE A 218 -9.31 -9.23 5.71
CA ILE A 218 -9.50 -10.55 5.08
C ILE A 218 -8.14 -11.20 4.82
N GLU A 219 -7.18 -10.46 4.27
CA GLU A 219 -5.85 -11.00 3.93
C GLU A 219 -5.06 -11.45 5.17
N GLY A 220 -5.24 -10.82 6.32
CA GLY A 220 -4.59 -11.23 7.57
C GLY A 220 -5.02 -12.61 8.12
N SER A 221 -6.06 -13.22 7.55
CA SER A 221 -6.61 -14.53 7.93
C SER A 221 -6.18 -15.69 7.02
N THR A 222 -5.61 -15.40 5.85
CA THR A 222 -5.30 -16.39 4.80
C THR A 222 -3.81 -16.69 4.64
N LEU A 223 -2.93 -15.93 5.28
CA LEU A 223 -1.48 -16.15 5.28
C LEU A 223 -1.08 -17.11 6.40
N ASP A 224 -0.28 -18.13 6.08
CA ASP A 224 0.32 -19.05 7.07
C ASP A 224 0.95 -18.27 8.23
N SER A 225 0.86 -18.81 9.45
CA SER A 225 1.19 -18.15 10.73
C SER A 225 2.58 -17.52 10.83
N ASP A 226 3.50 -17.90 9.94
CA ASP A 226 4.89 -17.47 9.92
C ASP A 226 5.19 -16.33 8.92
N SER A 227 4.23 -15.94 8.07
CA SER A 227 4.41 -14.82 7.14
C SER A 227 3.92 -13.49 7.74
N PRO A 228 4.57 -12.34 7.44
CA PRO A 228 4.10 -11.05 7.93
C PRO A 228 2.66 -10.78 7.48
N LYS A 229 1.78 -10.36 8.40
CA LYS A 229 0.37 -10.03 8.13
C LYS A 229 0.17 -8.84 7.17
N THR A 230 1.24 -8.11 6.85
CA THR A 230 1.20 -6.93 5.97
C THR A 230 2.43 -6.89 5.06
N LEU A 231 2.21 -6.56 3.78
CA LEU A 231 3.29 -6.29 2.84
C LEU A 231 4.09 -5.05 3.29
N PRO A 232 5.42 -5.09 3.29
CA PRO A 232 6.24 -3.93 3.59
C PRO A 232 6.09 -2.88 2.48
N ILE A 233 6.16 -1.60 2.84
CA ILE A 233 6.28 -0.53 1.85
C ILE A 233 7.58 -0.74 1.06
N LEU A 234 7.51 -0.55 -0.26
CA LEU A 234 8.62 -0.80 -1.20
C LEU A 234 9.93 -0.13 -0.75
N ASP A 235 9.89 1.12 -0.29
CA ASP A 235 11.07 1.84 0.20
C ASP A 235 11.79 1.13 1.36
N LYS A 236 11.03 0.56 2.30
CA LYS A 236 11.61 -0.17 3.43
C LYS A 236 12.25 -1.46 2.95
N ALA A 237 11.56 -2.20 2.08
CA ALA A 237 12.11 -3.41 1.47
C ALA A 237 13.40 -3.08 0.70
N LEU A 238 13.42 -1.98 -0.06
CA LEU A 238 14.59 -1.52 -0.82
C LEU A 238 15.76 -1.02 0.04
N GLN A 239 15.49 -0.48 1.23
CA GLN A 239 16.53 -0.07 2.17
C GLN A 239 17.15 -1.26 2.89
N GLY A 240 16.35 -2.28 3.22
CA GLY A 240 16.84 -3.51 3.83
C GLY A 240 17.26 -4.58 2.83
N SER A 241 17.16 -4.33 1.53
CA SER A 241 17.56 -5.28 0.48
C SER A 241 19.07 -5.51 0.52
N GLU A 242 19.47 -6.77 0.49
CA GLU A 242 20.88 -7.17 0.49
C GLU A 242 21.16 -8.09 -0.70
N PHE A 243 22.20 -7.78 -1.48
CA PHE A 243 22.71 -8.73 -2.47
C PHE A 243 23.54 -9.80 -1.76
N ILE A 244 23.31 -11.06 -2.11
CA ILE A 244 24.06 -12.20 -1.58
C ILE A 244 24.86 -12.85 -2.70
N ASP A 245 26.08 -13.28 -2.38
CA ASP A 245 27.00 -13.90 -3.33
C ASP A 245 26.80 -15.42 -3.44
N GLU A 246 26.22 -16.04 -2.41
CA GLU A 246 25.98 -17.48 -2.35
C GLU A 246 24.48 -17.79 -2.40
N PHE A 247 24.13 -18.84 -3.15
CA PHE A 247 22.75 -19.30 -3.24
C PHE A 247 22.33 -19.95 -1.91
N PRO A 248 21.24 -19.50 -1.24
CA PRO A 248 20.86 -20.05 0.05
C PRO A 248 20.53 -21.54 -0.02
N GLU A 249 21.23 -22.36 0.78
CA GLU A 249 20.97 -23.79 0.86
C GLU A 249 19.60 -24.10 1.50
N GLY A 250 18.92 -25.09 0.93
CA GLY A 250 17.73 -25.71 1.54
C GLY A 250 18.13 -26.88 2.42
N LYS A 251 17.55 -27.00 3.62
CA LYS A 251 17.61 -28.28 4.34
C LYS A 251 16.92 -29.34 3.47
N ASN A 252 17.70 -30.31 2.98
CA ASN A 252 17.17 -31.53 2.39
C ASN A 252 16.37 -32.29 3.45
N SER A 253 15.08 -32.00 3.60
CA SER A 253 14.20 -32.90 4.33
C SER A 253 13.99 -34.12 3.44
N SER A 254 14.80 -35.15 3.68
CA SER A 254 14.70 -36.51 3.17
C SER A 254 13.40 -37.18 3.64
N LYS A 255 12.25 -36.66 3.25
CA LYS A 255 10.99 -37.39 3.23
C LYS A 255 10.62 -37.55 1.77
N GLU A 256 10.52 -38.79 1.31
CA GLU A 256 9.87 -39.11 0.04
C GLU A 256 8.51 -38.39 0.00
N MET A 257 8.41 -37.38 -0.86
CA MET A 257 7.28 -36.45 -0.89
C MET A 257 6.27 -36.91 -1.93
N ALA A 258 5.01 -36.95 -1.50
CA ALA A 258 3.86 -37.38 -2.29
C ALA A 258 3.78 -36.66 -3.65
N LYS A 259 3.68 -37.45 -4.71
CA LYS A 259 3.41 -37.09 -6.12
C LYS A 259 2.03 -36.46 -6.34
N LYS A 260 1.61 -35.46 -5.55
CA LYS A 260 0.35 -34.75 -5.82
C LYS A 260 0.61 -33.27 -6.06
N PRO A 261 0.27 -32.73 -7.26
CA PRO A 261 0.17 -31.30 -7.42
C PRO A 261 -0.82 -30.75 -6.37
N PRO A 262 -0.67 -29.48 -5.95
CA PRO A 262 -1.61 -28.87 -5.02
C PRO A 262 -3.04 -29.11 -5.51
N ARG A 263 -3.95 -29.48 -4.60
CA ARG A 263 -5.38 -29.75 -4.89
C ARG A 263 -6.11 -28.58 -5.57
N ASP A 264 -5.44 -27.44 -5.72
CA ASP A 264 -5.97 -26.18 -6.22
C ASP A 264 -4.83 -25.41 -6.94
N TYR A 265 -4.60 -25.74 -8.21
CA TYR A 265 -3.53 -25.16 -9.05
C TYR A 265 -3.75 -23.66 -9.31
N GLU A 266 -5.01 -23.22 -9.42
CA GLU A 266 -5.37 -21.81 -9.57
C GLU A 266 -4.99 -20.99 -8.34
N LYS A 267 -5.23 -21.52 -7.14
CA LYS A 267 -4.79 -20.89 -5.88
C LYS A 267 -3.26 -20.87 -5.71
N HIS A 268 -2.56 -21.87 -6.25
CA HIS A 268 -1.09 -21.86 -6.30
C HIS A 268 -0.56 -20.77 -7.26
N LEU A 269 -1.17 -20.64 -8.45
CA LEU A 269 -0.83 -19.60 -9.42
C LEU A 269 -1.13 -18.18 -8.94
N SER A 270 -2.25 -17.96 -8.23
CA SER A 270 -2.58 -16.64 -7.66
C SER A 270 -1.60 -16.22 -6.56
N ASN A 271 -1.17 -17.17 -5.71
CA ASN A 271 -0.15 -16.96 -4.69
C ASN A 271 1.24 -16.69 -5.31
N LEU A 272 1.57 -17.30 -6.44
CA LEU A 272 2.81 -17.01 -7.16
C LEU A 272 2.82 -15.58 -7.73
N LYS A 273 1.67 -15.07 -8.20
CA LYS A 273 1.55 -13.67 -8.67
C LYS A 273 1.66 -12.64 -7.55
N SER A 274 1.04 -12.88 -6.40
CA SER A 274 1.10 -11.94 -5.26
C SER A 274 2.50 -11.78 -4.68
N ILE A 275 3.37 -12.78 -4.86
CA ILE A 275 4.80 -12.75 -4.47
C ILE A 275 5.70 -12.23 -5.60
N GLY A 276 5.41 -12.59 -6.85
CA GLY A 276 6.20 -12.24 -8.03
C GLY A 276 6.33 -10.74 -8.25
N THR A 277 5.20 -10.01 -8.29
CA THR A 277 5.21 -8.58 -8.59
C THR A 277 6.00 -7.73 -7.58
N PRO A 278 5.88 -7.94 -6.24
CA PRO A 278 6.77 -7.27 -5.29
C PRO A 278 8.26 -7.54 -5.57
N GLY A 279 8.62 -8.78 -5.93
CA GLY A 279 9.99 -9.16 -6.28
C GLY A 279 10.49 -8.43 -7.51
N GLU A 280 9.71 -8.41 -8.59
CA GLU A 280 10.03 -7.69 -9.83
C GLU A 280 10.28 -6.20 -9.57
N LYS A 281 9.45 -5.57 -8.75
CA LYS A 281 9.62 -4.14 -8.41
C LYS A 281 10.84 -3.87 -7.54
N ILE A 282 11.17 -4.76 -6.61
CA ILE A 282 12.42 -4.67 -5.85
C ILE A 282 13.60 -4.69 -6.83
N VAL A 283 13.64 -5.64 -7.76
CA VAL A 283 14.71 -5.75 -8.75
C VAL A 283 14.77 -4.53 -9.67
N LEU A 284 13.62 -4.05 -10.15
CA LEU A 284 13.54 -2.85 -10.99
C LEU A 284 14.18 -1.63 -10.32
N GLU A 285 13.84 -1.35 -9.07
CA GLU A 285 14.38 -0.22 -8.33
C GLU A 285 15.86 -0.42 -7.94
N LEU A 286 16.29 -1.65 -7.65
CA LEU A 286 17.71 -1.97 -7.45
C LEU A 286 18.54 -1.72 -8.72
N GLU A 287 18.01 -2.05 -9.89
CA GLU A 287 18.67 -1.77 -11.18
C GLU A 287 18.76 -0.27 -11.48
N LYS A 288 17.70 0.51 -11.19
CA LYS A 288 17.75 1.97 -11.27
C LYS A 288 18.82 2.56 -10.34
N LYS A 289 18.92 2.05 -9.11
CA LYS A 289 19.98 2.45 -8.15
C LYS A 289 21.36 2.10 -8.67
N ARG A 290 21.56 0.89 -9.20
CA ARG A 290 22.85 0.43 -9.76
C ARG A 290 23.33 1.34 -10.90
N LEU A 291 22.47 1.63 -11.87
CA LEU A 291 22.81 2.54 -12.98
C LEU A 291 23.04 3.98 -12.50
N SER A 292 22.25 4.46 -11.54
CA SER A 292 22.43 5.79 -10.95
C SER A 292 23.78 5.92 -10.25
N ALA A 293 24.18 4.89 -9.48
CA ALA A 293 25.47 4.82 -8.81
C ALA A 293 26.64 4.76 -9.83
N GLY A 294 26.42 4.11 -10.98
CA GLY A 294 27.34 4.12 -12.11
C GLY A 294 27.31 5.39 -12.97
N GLY A 295 26.61 6.45 -12.54
CA GLY A 295 26.54 7.73 -13.25
C GLY A 295 25.65 7.76 -14.50
N ARG A 296 24.94 6.67 -14.83
CA ARG A 296 24.14 6.51 -16.06
C ARG A 296 22.66 6.83 -15.87
N LYS A 297 22.35 8.04 -15.40
CA LYS A 297 20.95 8.52 -15.27
C LYS A 297 20.18 8.53 -16.59
N ASP A 298 20.89 8.63 -17.72
CA ASP A 298 20.35 8.53 -19.07
C ASP A 298 19.78 7.12 -19.36
N LEU A 299 20.44 6.06 -18.87
CA LEU A 299 20.00 4.67 -19.04
C LEU A 299 18.90 4.28 -18.05
N VAL A 300 18.86 4.88 -16.86
CA VAL A 300 17.77 4.69 -15.89
C VAL A 300 16.41 4.99 -16.53
N LYS A 301 16.33 6.03 -17.37
CA LYS A 301 15.11 6.41 -18.09
C LYS A 301 14.73 5.45 -19.22
N LYS A 302 15.65 4.59 -19.64
CA LYS A 302 15.45 3.61 -20.72
C LYS A 302 15.13 2.22 -20.20
N ILE A 303 15.17 1.99 -18.89
CA ILE A 303 14.76 0.71 -18.28
C ILE A 303 13.29 0.47 -18.64
N ILE A 304 12.99 -0.75 -19.09
CA ILE A 304 11.64 -1.19 -19.43
C ILE A 304 11.24 -2.31 -18.46
N TYR A 305 10.09 -2.15 -17.82
CA TYR A 305 9.39 -3.22 -17.13
C TYR A 305 8.41 -3.84 -18.13
N THR A 306 8.65 -5.10 -18.53
CA THR A 306 8.00 -5.69 -19.72
C THR A 306 6.50 -5.90 -19.53
N ALA A 307 6.04 -6.09 -18.29
CA ALA A 307 4.63 -6.18 -17.95
C ALA A 307 3.79 -4.96 -18.37
N ASP A 308 4.43 -3.80 -18.61
CA ASP A 308 3.75 -2.60 -19.10
C ASP A 308 3.65 -2.52 -20.64
N ILE A 309 4.27 -3.46 -21.38
CA ILE A 309 4.41 -3.37 -22.85
C ILE A 309 4.06 -4.69 -23.58
N ASP A 310 4.68 -5.81 -23.21
CA ASP A 310 4.53 -7.10 -23.92
C ASP A 310 4.84 -8.28 -22.99
N ASP A 311 3.84 -9.14 -22.77
CA ASP A 311 3.94 -10.34 -21.95
C ASP A 311 4.71 -11.49 -22.63
N ARG A 312 5.07 -11.34 -23.92
CA ARG A 312 5.81 -12.35 -24.70
C ARG A 312 7.31 -12.12 -24.77
N ALA A 313 7.84 -11.11 -24.08
CA ALA A 313 9.26 -10.76 -24.11
C ALA A 313 10.19 -11.91 -23.65
N GLY A 314 9.71 -12.73 -22.70
CA GLY A 314 10.46 -13.84 -22.10
C GLY A 314 11.51 -13.39 -21.08
N TYR A 315 11.29 -12.23 -20.46
CA TYR A 315 11.98 -11.68 -19.30
C TYR A 315 11.11 -10.55 -18.69
N ASP A 316 11.29 -10.23 -17.41
CA ASP A 316 10.50 -9.22 -16.69
C ASP A 316 11.02 -7.78 -16.86
N ILE A 317 12.34 -7.60 -16.96
CA ILE A 317 12.97 -6.28 -16.98
C ILE A 317 14.07 -6.22 -18.03
N LEU A 318 14.02 -5.21 -18.90
CA LEU A 318 15.15 -4.80 -19.74
C LEU A 318 15.88 -3.63 -19.06
N SER A 319 17.09 -3.92 -18.58
CA SER A 319 18.04 -2.98 -18.01
C SER A 319 19.27 -2.84 -18.91
N TYR A 320 20.31 -2.18 -18.44
CA TYR A 320 21.53 -1.93 -19.19
C TYR A 320 22.77 -2.05 -18.31
N GLU A 321 23.89 -2.45 -18.88
CA GLU A 321 25.20 -2.27 -18.27
C GLU A 321 25.64 -0.79 -18.31
N THR A 322 26.68 -0.45 -17.56
CA THR A 322 27.21 0.93 -17.53
C THR A 322 27.85 1.34 -18.87
N ASP A 323 28.25 0.39 -19.70
CA ASP A 323 28.71 0.60 -21.08
C ASP A 323 27.54 0.73 -22.08
N GLY A 324 26.31 0.46 -21.67
CA GLY A 324 25.11 0.52 -22.50
C GLY A 324 24.68 -0.81 -23.13
N ALA A 325 25.40 -1.90 -22.90
CA ALA A 325 24.95 -3.24 -23.32
C ALA A 325 23.62 -3.58 -22.64
N LYS A 326 22.71 -4.24 -23.37
CA LYS A 326 21.41 -4.63 -22.82
C LYS A 326 21.60 -5.71 -21.74
N ARG A 327 20.78 -5.64 -20.69
CA ARG A 327 20.69 -6.64 -19.63
C ARG A 327 19.24 -7.12 -19.55
N TYR A 328 19.03 -8.41 -19.78
CA TYR A 328 17.70 -9.03 -19.76
C TYR A 328 17.53 -9.75 -18.43
N ILE A 329 16.49 -9.43 -17.67
CA ILE A 329 16.35 -9.88 -16.29
C ILE A 329 15.00 -10.57 -16.11
N GLU A 330 15.07 -11.82 -15.69
CA GLU A 330 13.96 -12.61 -15.18
C GLU A 330 14.00 -12.61 -13.64
N VAL A 331 12.85 -12.52 -12.98
CA VAL A 331 12.76 -12.42 -11.53
C VAL A 331 12.00 -13.61 -10.96
N LYS A 332 12.61 -14.31 -10.01
CA LYS A 332 11.99 -15.42 -9.28
C LYS A 332 11.92 -15.08 -7.79
N ALA A 333 10.71 -14.90 -7.28
CA ALA A 333 10.48 -14.43 -5.91
C ALA A 333 9.90 -15.53 -5.01
N THR A 334 10.30 -15.53 -3.73
CA THR A 334 9.75 -16.39 -2.68
C THR A 334 9.61 -15.65 -1.35
N THR A 335 8.68 -16.10 -0.50
CA THR A 335 8.57 -15.63 0.90
C THR A 335 9.56 -16.32 1.84
N GLY A 336 10.09 -17.48 1.44
CA GLY A 336 11.07 -18.24 2.21
C GLY A 336 12.47 -17.64 2.22
N LYS A 337 13.34 -18.16 3.08
CA LYS A 337 14.78 -17.82 3.11
C LYS A 337 15.60 -18.56 2.05
N ASN A 338 15.02 -19.56 1.39
CA ASN A 338 15.56 -20.33 0.28
C ASN A 338 14.40 -20.73 -0.66
N LEU A 339 14.71 -21.42 -1.77
CA LEU A 339 13.70 -21.83 -2.75
C LEU A 339 12.90 -23.09 -2.38
N GLY A 340 13.19 -23.76 -1.27
CA GLY A 340 12.53 -25.02 -0.90
C GLY A 340 12.59 -26.06 -2.03
N ARG A 341 11.49 -26.21 -2.78
CA ARG A 341 11.29 -27.18 -3.89
C ARG A 341 11.86 -26.73 -5.24
N GLY A 342 12.50 -25.57 -5.32
CA GLY A 342 13.05 -25.02 -6.57
C GLY A 342 12.23 -23.86 -7.12
N PHE A 343 12.38 -23.58 -8.40
CA PHE A 343 11.67 -22.51 -9.11
C PHE A 343 11.15 -22.99 -10.45
N TYR A 344 10.17 -22.29 -10.99
CA TYR A 344 9.59 -22.57 -12.29
C TYR A 344 10.07 -21.55 -13.32
N ILE A 345 10.28 -22.01 -14.55
CA ILE A 345 10.63 -21.18 -15.70
C ILE A 345 9.73 -21.58 -16.87
N SER A 346 9.22 -20.61 -17.61
CA SER A 346 8.42 -20.89 -18.82
C SER A 346 9.31 -21.34 -19.98
N ALA A 347 8.72 -22.00 -20.99
CA ALA A 347 9.46 -22.39 -22.19
C ALA A 347 10.08 -21.17 -22.90
N ASN A 348 9.35 -20.06 -22.97
CA ASN A 348 9.86 -18.82 -23.58
C ASN A 348 11.03 -18.23 -22.78
N GLU A 349 10.89 -18.08 -21.46
CA GLU A 349 11.99 -17.62 -20.59
C GLU A 349 13.23 -18.51 -20.70
N PHE A 350 13.04 -19.83 -20.76
CA PHE A 350 14.14 -20.77 -20.91
C PHE A 350 14.86 -20.62 -22.26
N GLU A 351 14.13 -20.51 -23.37
CA GLU A 351 14.73 -20.28 -24.69
C GLU A 351 15.44 -18.90 -24.77
N LYS A 352 14.88 -17.86 -24.14
CA LYS A 352 15.54 -16.55 -24.03
C LYS A 352 16.81 -16.60 -23.18
N SER A 353 16.81 -17.38 -22.11
CA SER A 353 18.00 -17.57 -21.27
C SER A 353 19.18 -18.18 -22.04
N LYS A 354 18.91 -18.96 -23.10
CA LYS A 354 19.93 -19.55 -23.97
C LYS A 354 20.37 -18.64 -25.11
N SER A 355 19.42 -17.90 -25.70
CA SER A 355 19.66 -17.12 -26.92
C SER A 355 20.18 -15.71 -26.67
N LEU A 356 19.92 -15.13 -25.50
CA LEU A 356 20.35 -13.78 -25.15
C LEU A 356 21.67 -13.81 -24.37
N GLY A 357 22.69 -13.09 -24.85
CA GLY A 357 24.06 -13.17 -24.29
C GLY A 357 24.28 -12.51 -22.92
N ASN A 358 23.34 -11.68 -22.45
CA ASN A 358 23.42 -11.00 -21.15
C ASN A 358 22.10 -11.15 -20.38
N TYR A 359 21.73 -12.40 -20.14
CA TYR A 359 20.50 -12.80 -19.46
C TYR A 359 20.77 -13.10 -17.99
N TYR A 360 19.91 -12.63 -17.11
CA TYR A 360 20.04 -12.81 -15.68
C TYR A 360 18.76 -13.39 -15.09
N ILE A 361 18.92 -14.23 -14.07
CA ILE A 361 17.83 -14.58 -13.17
C ILE A 361 18.14 -13.95 -11.82
N TYR A 362 17.27 -13.06 -11.35
CA TYR A 362 17.33 -12.46 -10.03
C TYR A 362 16.39 -13.24 -9.11
N PHE A 363 16.96 -13.90 -8.11
CA PHE A 363 16.20 -14.59 -7.08
C PHE A 363 15.98 -13.66 -5.89
N VAL A 364 14.72 -13.37 -5.57
CA VAL A 364 14.35 -12.53 -4.42
C VAL A 364 13.78 -13.43 -3.31
N PHE A 365 14.50 -13.51 -2.20
CA PHE A 365 14.11 -14.27 -1.01
C PHE A 365 13.49 -13.35 0.03
N SER A 366 12.60 -13.91 0.85
CA SER A 366 11.92 -13.15 1.92
C SER A 366 11.24 -11.88 1.37
N THR A 367 10.63 -12.00 0.18
CA THR A 367 10.14 -10.87 -0.64
C THR A 367 9.07 -10.03 0.08
N ILE A 368 8.32 -10.63 1.00
CA ILE A 368 7.26 -9.96 1.79
C ILE A 368 7.83 -9.44 3.13
N THR A 369 9.14 -9.21 3.24
CA THR A 369 9.78 -8.69 4.45
C THR A 369 10.49 -7.37 4.18
N SER A 370 10.79 -6.61 5.23
CA SER A 370 11.57 -5.38 5.11
C SER A 370 13.05 -5.61 4.79
N LYS A 371 13.52 -6.86 4.76
CA LYS A 371 14.92 -7.24 4.50
C LYS A 371 15.01 -8.38 3.48
N PRO A 372 14.54 -8.17 2.24
CA PRO A 372 14.65 -9.19 1.21
C PRO A 372 16.13 -9.43 0.83
N LYS A 373 16.45 -10.66 0.43
CA LYS A 373 17.80 -11.00 -0.07
C LYS A 373 17.73 -11.26 -1.57
N VAL A 374 18.71 -10.78 -2.31
CA VAL A 374 18.73 -10.86 -3.77
C VAL A 374 19.99 -11.61 -4.23
N PHE A 375 19.80 -12.74 -4.90
CA PHE A 375 20.88 -13.46 -5.57
C PHE A 375 20.78 -13.26 -7.08
N CYS A 376 21.90 -12.94 -7.74
CA CYS A 376 21.95 -12.71 -9.18
C CYS A 376 22.68 -13.84 -9.88
N LEU A 377 21.98 -14.56 -10.77
CA LEU A 377 22.58 -15.57 -11.62
C LEU A 377 22.74 -15.04 -13.04
N LYS A 378 23.98 -14.82 -13.48
CA LYS A 378 24.29 -14.38 -14.84
C LYS A 378 24.40 -15.58 -15.79
N ASN A 379 23.81 -15.46 -16.97
CA ASN A 379 23.85 -16.40 -18.09
C ASN A 379 23.65 -17.86 -17.62
N PRO A 380 22.48 -18.16 -17.05
CA PRO A 380 22.25 -19.45 -16.41
C PRO A 380 22.25 -20.58 -17.43
N THR A 381 23.05 -21.63 -17.18
CA THR A 381 22.95 -22.90 -17.91
C THR A 381 21.99 -23.82 -17.16
N LEU A 382 20.68 -23.66 -17.37
CA LEU A 382 19.66 -24.38 -16.59
C LEU A 382 19.52 -25.86 -16.94
N ASP A 383 19.96 -26.25 -18.14
CA ASP A 383 19.91 -27.63 -18.64
C ASP A 383 21.17 -28.45 -18.33
N LYS A 384 22.15 -27.86 -17.63
CA LYS A 384 23.43 -28.48 -17.28
C LYS A 384 23.91 -28.01 -15.90
N GLY A 385 24.88 -28.71 -15.32
CA GLY A 385 25.50 -28.29 -14.05
C GLY A 385 24.61 -28.55 -12.82
N ASN A 386 24.49 -27.56 -11.93
CA ASN A 386 23.87 -27.73 -10.61
C ASN A 386 22.33 -27.69 -10.62
N PHE A 387 21.70 -27.54 -11.80
CA PHE A 387 20.25 -27.51 -11.95
C PHE A 387 19.72 -28.84 -12.48
N LYS A 388 18.61 -29.29 -11.90
CA LYS A 388 17.83 -30.42 -12.42
C LYS A 388 16.51 -29.89 -12.93
N MET A 389 16.23 -30.10 -14.23
CA MET A 389 14.95 -29.74 -14.83
C MET A 389 13.99 -30.93 -14.78
N GLU A 390 12.74 -30.67 -14.43
CA GLU A 390 11.65 -31.64 -14.44
C GLU A 390 10.47 -31.08 -15.23
N ALA A 391 9.92 -31.87 -16.15
CA ALA A 391 8.75 -31.47 -16.92
C ALA A 391 7.49 -31.56 -16.05
N ILE A 392 6.80 -30.42 -15.89
CA ILE A 392 5.66 -30.30 -14.98
C ILE A 392 4.33 -30.24 -15.73
N ASN A 393 4.28 -29.59 -16.90
CA ASN A 393 3.09 -29.47 -17.73
C ASN A 393 3.45 -29.64 -19.21
N TYR A 394 2.49 -30.14 -19.99
CA TYR A 394 2.59 -30.29 -21.44
C TYR A 394 1.40 -29.62 -22.11
N HIS A 395 1.66 -28.91 -23.21
CA HIS A 395 0.61 -28.40 -24.10
C HIS A 395 0.42 -29.40 -25.24
N VAL A 396 -0.81 -29.90 -25.41
CA VAL A 396 -1.14 -30.91 -26.42
C VAL A 396 -2.08 -30.27 -27.44
N THR A 397 -1.71 -30.30 -28.72
CA THR A 397 -2.54 -29.85 -29.84
C THR A 397 -2.93 -31.02 -30.72
N PHE A 398 -4.08 -30.94 -31.37
CA PHE A 398 -4.47 -31.91 -32.39
C PHE A 398 -3.61 -31.73 -33.64
N ASN A 399 -3.07 -32.83 -34.17
CA ASN A 399 -2.47 -32.84 -35.49
C ASN A 399 -3.61 -32.72 -36.51
N THR A 400 -3.80 -31.53 -37.07
CA THR A 400 -4.59 -31.36 -38.29
C THR A 400 -3.67 -31.78 -39.44
N GLY A 401 -3.77 -33.05 -39.83
CA GLY A 401 -3.14 -33.51 -41.06
C GLY A 401 -3.68 -32.68 -42.23
N ASN A 402 -2.79 -32.10 -43.03
CA ASN A 402 -3.13 -31.54 -44.34
C ASN A 402 -3.66 -32.63 -45.27
#